data_AF-A5G4M8-F1
#
_entry.id   AF-A5G4M8-F1
#
_cell.length_a   1.000
_cell.length_b   1.000
_cell.length_c   1.000
_cell.angle_alpha   90.00
_cell.angle_beta   90.00
_cell.angle_gamma   90.00
#
_symmetry.space_group_name_H-M   'P 1'
#
loop_
_entity.id
_entity.type
_entity.pdbx_description
1 polymer ?
#
loop_
_entity_poly.entity_id
_entity_poly.type
_entity_poly.pdbx_seq_one_letter_code
_entity_poly.pdbx_strand_id
1 'polypeptide(L)'
;MTMTGIKRGAKKSTKSEDMREDFIRELKHLRTLVREVGEQFILRREGEVETIISHLEGVPPKILRDQASDWLHEIKTLKLKPAKGRIKDLKGIDALIEDLTDQIISAQDGHKRSGG
;
A
#
# COMPACT_ATOMS: atom_id res chain seq x y z
N MET A 1 22.42 -18.92 -63.09
CA MET A 1 21.65 -18.33 -61.96
C MET A 1 22.14 -18.97 -60.67
N THR A 2 23.07 -18.32 -59.97
CA THR A 2 23.68 -18.82 -58.73
C THR A 2 22.89 -18.31 -57.52
N MET A 3 22.35 -19.23 -56.73
CA MET A 3 21.74 -18.97 -55.43
C MET A 3 22.84 -18.75 -54.39
N THR A 4 23.07 -17.49 -53.98
CA THR A 4 23.96 -17.18 -52.86
C THR A 4 23.17 -17.27 -51.55
N GLY A 5 23.26 -18.42 -50.89
CA GLY A 5 22.72 -18.62 -49.54
C GLY A 5 23.52 -17.85 -48.49
N ILE A 6 22.91 -16.84 -47.88
CA ILE A 6 23.45 -16.12 -46.72
C ILE A 6 23.31 -17.05 -45.50
N LYS A 7 24.41 -17.71 -45.10
CA LYS A 7 24.50 -18.35 -43.78
C LYS A 7 24.56 -17.26 -42.71
N ARG A 8 23.43 -16.93 -42.09
CA ARG A 8 23.42 -16.20 -40.81
C ARG A 8 24.02 -17.12 -39.75
N GLY A 9 25.27 -16.87 -39.38
CA GLY A 9 25.90 -17.53 -38.24
C GLY A 9 25.14 -17.16 -36.97
N ALA A 10 24.42 -18.12 -36.39
CA ALA A 10 23.88 -18.00 -35.05
C ALA A 10 25.07 -17.88 -34.08
N LYS A 11 25.31 -16.67 -33.58
CA LYS A 11 26.31 -16.40 -32.56
C LYS A 11 25.86 -17.16 -31.31
N LYS A 12 26.55 -18.26 -30.95
CA LYS A 12 26.31 -18.98 -29.69
C LYS A 12 26.60 -17.99 -28.55
N SER A 13 25.56 -17.53 -27.86
CA SER A 13 25.72 -16.76 -26.62
C SER A 13 26.47 -17.62 -25.61
N THR A 14 27.33 -16.97 -24.84
CA THR A 14 28.04 -17.67 -23.76
C THR A 14 27.09 -17.88 -22.57
N LYS A 15 27.27 -18.94 -21.79
CA LYS A 15 26.48 -19.20 -20.57
C LYS A 15 26.43 -17.98 -19.62
N SER A 16 27.46 -17.13 -19.64
CA SER A 16 27.51 -15.88 -18.89
C SER A 16 26.63 -14.77 -19.47
N GLU A 17 26.51 -14.67 -20.80
CA GLU A 17 25.59 -13.75 -21.46
C GLU A 17 24.14 -14.17 -21.20
N ASP A 18 23.85 -15.47 -21.26
CA ASP A 18 22.52 -16.03 -20.94
C ASP A 18 22.13 -15.71 -19.49
N MET A 19 23.03 -15.93 -18.52
CA MET A 19 22.78 -15.58 -17.11
C MET A 19 22.55 -14.08 -16.88
N ARG A 20 23.26 -13.22 -17.62
CA ARG A 20 23.07 -11.77 -17.52
C ARG A 20 21.70 -11.35 -18.07
N GLU A 21 21.29 -11.91 -19.20
CA GLU A 21 19.99 -11.61 -19.81
C GLU A 21 18.83 -12.11 -18.95
N ASP A 22 18.96 -13.32 -18.40
CA ASP A 22 18.00 -13.87 -17.43
C ASP A 22 17.90 -12.97 -16.20
N PHE A 23 19.03 -12.56 -15.61
CA PHE A 23 19.00 -11.68 -14.44
C PHE A 23 18.35 -10.32 -14.73
N ILE A 24 18.62 -9.73 -15.90
CA ILE A 24 17.95 -8.48 -16.33
C ILE A 24 16.45 -8.68 -16.48
N ARG A 25 16.00 -9.82 -17.04
CA ARG A 25 14.59 -10.16 -17.15
C ARG A 25 13.94 -10.27 -15.77
N GLU A 26 14.56 -10.98 -14.84
CA GLU A 26 14.03 -11.14 -13.47
C GLU A 26 13.99 -9.79 -12.72
N LEU A 27 14.99 -8.92 -12.89
CA LEU A 27 14.95 -7.58 -12.31
C LEU A 27 13.83 -6.70 -12.88
N LYS A 28 13.54 -6.82 -14.18
CA LYS A 28 12.40 -6.13 -14.80
C LYS A 28 11.08 -6.65 -14.23
N HIS A 29 10.96 -7.96 -14.04
CA HIS A 29 9.79 -8.55 -13.41
C HIS A 29 9.63 -8.08 -11.95
N LEU A 30 10.71 -8.12 -11.16
CA LEU A 30 10.71 -7.62 -9.79
C LEU A 30 10.28 -6.15 -9.71
N ARG A 31 10.74 -5.31 -10.65
CA ARG A 31 10.31 -3.91 -10.74
C ARG A 31 8.80 -3.77 -10.94
N THR A 32 8.19 -4.64 -11.75
CA THR A 32 6.74 -4.67 -11.93
C THR A 32 6.04 -5.08 -10.64
N LEU A 33 6.49 -6.16 -10.00
CA LEU A 33 5.91 -6.63 -8.73
C LEU A 33 5.96 -5.57 -7.63
N VAL A 34 7.08 -4.84 -7.50
CA VAL A 34 7.21 -3.75 -6.52
C VAL A 34 6.17 -2.66 -6.74
N ARG A 35 5.83 -2.35 -8.00
CA ARG A 35 4.79 -1.36 -8.31
C ARG A 35 3.41 -1.88 -8.00
N GLU A 36 3.09 -3.09 -8.47
CA GLU A 36 1.78 -3.72 -8.25
C GLU A 36 1.48 -3.83 -6.75
N VAL A 37 2.44 -4.30 -5.95
CA VAL A 37 2.29 -4.38 -4.50
C VAL A 37 2.09 -2.99 -3.88
N GLY A 38 2.83 -1.99 -4.34
CA GLY A 38 2.66 -0.61 -3.87
C GLY A 38 1.28 -0.03 -4.18
N GLU A 39 0.78 -0.25 -5.40
CA GLU A 39 -0.55 0.19 -5.84
C GLU A 39 -1.66 -0.51 -5.04
N GLN A 40 -1.56 -1.82 -4.85
CA GLN A 40 -2.52 -2.57 -4.04
C GLN A 40 -2.52 -2.15 -2.58
N PHE A 41 -1.34 -1.85 -2.02
CA PHE A 41 -1.23 -1.31 -0.67
C PHE A 41 -1.97 0.03 -0.55
N ILE A 42 -1.76 0.95 -1.49
CA ILE A 42 -2.44 2.25 -1.52
C ILE A 42 -3.95 2.07 -1.61
N LEU A 43 -4.43 1.30 -2.59
CA LEU A 43 -5.85 1.06 -2.81
C LEU A 43 -6.54 0.50 -1.56
N ARG A 44 -5.91 -0.47 -0.89
CA ARG A 44 -6.44 -1.04 0.35
C ARG A 44 -6.56 0.01 1.45
N ARG A 45 -5.51 0.79 1.69
CA ARG A 45 -5.50 1.77 2.78
C ARG A 45 -6.43 2.96 2.51
N GLU A 46 -6.60 3.36 1.25
CA GLU A 46 -7.64 4.33 0.86
C GLU A 46 -9.05 3.81 1.17
N GLY A 47 -9.34 2.55 0.85
CA GLY A 47 -10.63 1.93 1.16
C GLY A 47 -10.91 1.82 2.67
N GLU A 48 -9.89 1.55 3.47
CA GLU A 48 -10.02 1.52 4.94
C GLU A 48 -10.25 2.93 5.51
N VAL A 49 -9.58 3.96 4.99
CA VAL A 49 -9.86 5.36 5.36
C VAL A 49 -11.31 5.75 5.02
N GLU A 50 -11.81 5.35 3.84
CA GLU A 50 -13.21 5.58 3.46
C GLU A 50 -14.19 4.86 4.39
N THR A 51 -13.83 3.65 4.82
CA THR A 51 -14.59 2.87 5.81
C THR A 51 -14.63 3.60 7.15
N ILE A 52 -13.50 4.11 7.63
CA ILE A 52 -13.42 4.93 8.85
C ILE A 52 -14.35 6.15 8.75
N ILE A 53 -14.30 6.88 7.63
CA ILE A 53 -15.17 8.05 7.39
C ILE A 53 -16.64 7.66 7.48
N SER A 54 -17.02 6.54 6.87
CA SER A 54 -18.39 6.03 6.91
C SER A 54 -18.84 5.66 8.33
N HIS A 55 -17.97 5.05 9.13
CA HIS A 55 -18.29 4.74 10.53
C HIS A 55 -18.43 5.99 11.40
N LEU A 56 -17.64 7.03 11.14
CA LEU A 56 -17.71 8.31 11.87
C LEU A 56 -19.09 8.97 11.77
N GLU A 57 -19.79 8.84 10.64
CA GLU A 57 -21.16 9.36 10.49
C GLU A 57 -22.14 8.73 11.48
N GLY A 58 -21.88 7.49 11.92
CA GLY A 58 -22.68 6.79 12.91
C GLY A 58 -22.24 7.01 14.36
N VAL A 59 -21.16 7.77 14.60
CA VAL A 59 -20.69 8.05 15.97
C VAL A 59 -21.51 9.21 16.57
N PRO A 60 -22.06 9.05 17.79
CA PRO A 60 -22.83 10.12 18.43
C PRO A 60 -22.02 11.40 18.64
N PRO A 61 -22.62 12.60 18.47
CA PRO A 61 -21.91 13.87 18.64
C PRO A 61 -21.24 14.05 20.01
N LYS A 62 -21.81 13.46 21.07
CA LYS A 62 -21.21 13.49 22.41
C LYS A 62 -19.90 12.70 22.45
N ILE A 63 -19.91 11.46 21.95
CA ILE A 63 -18.71 10.61 21.90
C ILE A 63 -17.65 11.23 21.00
N LEU A 64 -18.07 11.76 19.85
CA LEU A 64 -17.17 12.46 18.93
C LEU A 64 -16.51 13.67 19.61
N ARG A 65 -17.25 14.46 20.38
CA ARG A 65 -16.68 15.60 21.13
C ARG A 65 -15.64 15.16 22.16
N ASP A 66 -15.89 14.04 22.83
CA ASP A 66 -15.05 13.56 23.93
C ASP A 66 -13.77 12.90 23.41
N GLN A 67 -13.81 12.22 22.25
CA GLN A 67 -12.70 11.38 21.76
C GLN A 67 -11.98 11.93 20.52
N ALA A 68 -12.63 12.76 19.69
CA ALA A 68 -12.03 13.19 18.42
C ALA A 68 -10.75 14.01 18.59
N SER A 69 -10.56 14.67 19.73
CA SER A 69 -9.31 15.39 20.02
C SER A 69 -8.09 14.46 19.99
N ASP A 70 -8.22 13.27 20.56
CA ASP A 70 -7.12 12.30 20.66
C ASP A 70 -6.85 11.68 19.28
N TRP A 71 -7.89 11.27 18.56
CA TRP A 71 -7.77 10.78 17.18
C TRP A 71 -7.10 11.80 16.25
N LEU A 72 -7.52 13.08 16.35
CA LEU A 72 -6.91 14.15 15.58
C LEU A 72 -5.45 14.40 15.97
N HIS A 73 -5.10 14.22 17.23
CA HIS A 73 -3.73 14.33 17.70
C HIS A 73 -2.85 13.24 17.08
N GLU A 74 -3.30 11.99 17.07
CA GLU A 74 -2.58 10.87 16.46
C GLU A 74 -2.32 11.12 14.96
N ILE A 75 -3.34 11.54 14.22
CA ILE A 75 -3.20 11.89 12.79
C ILE A 75 -2.19 13.03 12.59
N LYS A 76 -2.32 14.11 13.36
CA LYS A 76 -1.47 15.32 13.20
C LYS A 76 -0.01 15.09 13.62
N THR A 77 0.24 14.14 14.53
CA THR A 77 1.58 13.84 15.02
C THR A 77 2.30 12.78 14.20
N LEU A 78 1.63 12.17 13.21
CA LEU A 78 2.23 11.21 12.30
C LEU A 78 3.33 11.88 11.45
N LYS A 79 4.60 11.55 11.74
CA LYS A 79 5.78 12.13 11.07
C LYS A 79 6.18 11.32 9.84
N LEU A 80 5.62 11.68 8.69
CA LEU A 80 5.92 11.03 7.40
C LEU A 80 6.96 11.82 6.59
N LYS A 81 7.70 11.13 5.71
CA LYS A 81 8.55 11.72 4.67
C LYS A 81 8.20 11.11 3.30
N PRO A 82 7.07 11.49 2.69
CA PRO A 82 6.52 10.83 1.50
C PRO A 82 7.52 10.74 0.33
N ALA A 83 8.25 11.83 0.06
CA ALA A 83 9.26 11.89 -0.99
C ALA A 83 10.42 10.87 -0.83
N LYS A 84 10.57 10.24 0.35
CA LYS A 84 11.61 9.24 0.62
C LYS A 84 11.14 7.80 0.49
N GLY A 85 9.84 7.53 0.27
CA GLY A 85 9.31 6.18 0.06
C GLY A 85 9.69 5.18 1.15
N ARG A 86 9.69 5.60 2.42
CA ARG A 86 10.21 4.78 3.53
C ARG A 86 9.21 3.71 3.94
N ILE A 87 9.65 2.46 4.01
CA ILE A 87 8.84 1.35 4.55
C ILE A 87 8.35 1.65 5.97
N LYS A 88 9.18 2.31 6.81
CA LYS A 88 8.76 2.71 8.16
C LYS A 88 7.54 3.65 8.14
N ASP A 89 7.49 4.55 7.17
CA ASP A 89 6.39 5.52 7.04
C ASP A 89 5.11 4.79 6.61
N LEU A 90 5.22 3.84 5.67
CA LEU A 90 4.09 2.97 5.28
C LEU A 90 3.56 2.17 6.46
N LYS A 91 4.44 1.57 7.25
CA LYS A 91 4.04 0.85 8.49
C LYS A 91 3.39 1.76 9.52
N GLY A 92 3.82 3.02 9.61
CA GLY A 92 3.20 4.00 10.51
C GLY A 92 1.79 4.37 10.09
N ILE A 93 1.55 4.52 8.78
CA ILE A 93 0.21 4.74 8.22
C ILE A 93 -0.68 3.53 8.49
N ASP A 94 -0.15 2.33 8.20
CA ASP A 94 -0.83 1.05 8.39
C ASP A 94 -1.33 0.88 9.83
N ALA A 95 -0.44 1.07 10.81
CA ALA A 95 -0.78 0.98 12.23
C ALA A 95 -1.82 2.04 12.65
N LEU A 96 -1.66 3.29 12.23
CA LEU A 96 -2.62 4.35 12.58
C LEU A 96 -4.02 4.05 12.04
N ILE A 97 -4.14 3.53 10.82
CA ILE A 97 -5.44 3.18 10.24
C ILE A 97 -6.10 2.04 11.02
N GLU A 98 -5.33 1.02 11.40
CA GLU A 98 -5.83 -0.08 12.24
C GLU A 98 -6.32 0.43 13.60
N ASP A 99 -5.49 1.23 14.29
CA ASP A 99 -5.83 1.81 15.59
C ASP A 99 -7.09 2.69 15.53
N LEU A 100 -7.19 3.57 14.53
CA LEU A 100 -8.36 4.44 14.36
C LEU A 100 -9.63 3.65 14.02
N THR A 101 -9.52 2.60 13.20
CA THR A 101 -10.65 1.74 12.85
C THR A 101 -11.23 1.09 14.10
N ASP A 102 -10.39 0.48 14.92
CA ASP A 102 -10.82 -0.20 16.15
C ASP A 102 -11.46 0.79 17.14
N GLN A 103 -10.88 1.97 17.31
CA GLN A 103 -11.39 3.01 18.21
C GLN A 103 -12.76 3.53 17.76
N ILE A 104 -12.93 3.81 16.46
CA ILE A 104 -14.15 4.41 15.91
C ILE A 104 -15.31 3.40 15.87
N ILE A 105 -15.04 2.15 15.51
CA ILE A 105 -16.05 1.07 15.58
C ILE A 105 -16.49 0.87 17.03
N SER A 106 -15.54 0.85 17.99
CA SER A 106 -15.85 0.73 19.41
C SER A 106 -16.71 1.89 19.92
N ALA A 107 -16.39 3.13 19.50
CA ALA A 107 -17.16 4.33 19.82
C ALA A 107 -18.59 4.28 19.26
N GLN A 108 -18.78 3.72 18.06
CA GLN A 108 -20.08 3.54 17.44
C GLN A 108 -20.92 2.46 18.17
N ASP A 109 -20.33 1.30 18.47
CA ASP A 109 -21.04 0.16 19.05
C ASP A 109 -21.30 0.30 20.56
N GLY A 110 -20.43 0.99 21.29
CA GLY A 110 -20.66 1.34 22.69
C GLY A 110 -21.95 2.15 22.88
N HIS A 111 -22.32 2.96 21.89
CA HIS A 111 -23.59 3.66 21.89
C HIS A 111 -24.78 2.71 21.65
N LYS A 112 -24.71 1.84 20.63
CA LYS A 112 -25.79 0.91 20.28
C LYS A 112 -26.21 0.00 21.45
N ARG A 113 -25.28 -0.36 22.35
CA ARG A 113 -25.57 -1.20 23.52
C ARG A 113 -26.18 -0.45 24.71
N SER A 114 -26.02 0.87 24.78
CA SER A 114 -26.49 1.72 25.89
C SER A 114 -27.87 2.36 25.67
N GLY A 115 -28.42 2.25 24.45
CA GLY A 115 -29.69 2.86 24.04
C GLY A 115 -30.84 1.88 23.81
N GLY A 116 -30.75 0.66 24.37
CA GLY A 116 -31.80 -0.36 24.33
C GLY A 116 -32.54 -0.49 25.67
#